data_AF-A0A7W4BRD4-F1
#
_entry.id   AF-A0A7W4BRD4-F1
#
_cell.length_a   1.000
_cell.length_b   1.000
_cell.length_c   1.000
_cell.angle_alpha   90.00
_cell.angle_beta   90.00
_cell.angle_gamma   90.00
#
_symmetry.space_group_name_H-M   'P 1'
#
loop_
_entity.id
_entity.type
_entity.pdbx_description
1 polymer ?
#
loop_
_entity_poly.entity_id
_entity_poly.type
_entity_poly.pdbx_seq_one_letter_code
_entity_poly.pdbx_strand_id
1 'polypeptide(L)'
;TPFEQDDIYYVIARNAWGNLKLYGEKTGHSVEISPYLNWMRTKKGNQQDIEAGKANQTAKDFIALQDPERLDIKNNQKKPLFPAALKKHGPLNADEVYGFAPFLFMGGEKKIKNIE
;
A
#
# COMPACT_ATOMS: atom_id res chain seq x y z
N THR A 1 -16.02 -1.91 13.73
CA THR A 1 -14.67 -2.26 14.26
C THR A 1 -14.09 -1.02 14.94
N PRO A 2 -13.10 -1.11 15.86
CA PRO A 2 -12.62 0.08 16.59
C PRO A 2 -12.20 1.25 15.68
N PHE A 3 -11.65 0.95 14.50
CA PHE A 3 -11.25 1.97 13.53
C PHE A 3 -12.38 2.91 13.07
N GLU A 4 -13.60 2.40 12.89
CA GLU A 4 -14.76 3.22 12.47
C GLU A 4 -15.19 4.21 13.56
N GLN A 5 -14.81 3.95 14.82
CA GLN A 5 -15.05 4.83 15.96
C GLN A 5 -13.92 5.86 16.13
N ASP A 6 -12.71 5.53 15.68
CA ASP A 6 -11.53 6.37 15.84
C ASP A 6 -11.47 7.52 14.81
N ASP A 7 -11.77 7.24 13.54
CA ASP A 7 -11.65 8.21 12.44
C ASP A 7 -12.49 7.85 11.22
N ILE A 8 -12.64 8.79 10.28
CA ILE A 8 -13.15 8.53 8.93
C ILE A 8 -11.94 8.39 8.01
N TYR A 9 -11.81 7.22 7.36
CA TYR A 9 -10.66 6.90 6.51
C TYR A 9 -11.03 6.87 5.03
N TYR A 10 -10.19 7.48 4.21
CA TYR A 10 -10.27 7.44 2.75
C TYR A 10 -9.07 6.70 2.17
N VAL A 11 -9.29 5.86 1.15
CA VAL A 11 -8.18 5.33 0.34
C VAL A 11 -7.71 6.44 -0.58
N ILE A 12 -6.49 6.92 -0.37
CA ILE A 12 -5.92 8.02 -1.17
C ILE A 12 -4.89 7.55 -2.19
N ALA A 13 -4.38 6.32 -2.05
CA ALA A 13 -3.52 5.70 -3.04
C ALA A 13 -3.55 4.16 -2.96
N ARG A 14 -3.16 3.54 -4.07
CA ARG A 14 -2.95 2.10 -4.23
C ARG A 14 -1.66 1.88 -5.03
N ASN A 15 -0.78 0.98 -4.58
CA ASN A 15 0.38 0.58 -5.39
C ASN A 15 0.04 -0.58 -6.33
N ALA A 16 1.00 -0.98 -7.18
CA ALA A 16 0.83 -2.07 -8.16
C ALA A 16 0.48 -3.44 -7.56
N TRP A 17 0.65 -3.62 -6.25
CA TRP A 17 0.39 -4.87 -5.51
C TRP A 17 -0.91 -4.82 -4.70
N GLY A 18 -1.73 -3.78 -4.90
CA GLY A 18 -2.97 -3.58 -4.17
C GLY A 18 -2.80 -3.09 -2.73
N ASN A 19 -1.60 -2.66 -2.30
CA ASN A 19 -1.43 -2.05 -0.99
C ASN A 19 -2.19 -0.72 -0.95
N LEU A 20 -3.23 -0.65 -0.11
CA LEU A 20 -4.06 0.52 0.08
C LEU A 20 -3.42 1.42 1.14
N LYS A 21 -3.26 2.70 0.80
CA LYS A 21 -2.81 3.75 1.70
C LYS A 21 -4.04 4.56 2.14
N LEU A 22 -4.37 4.46 3.42
CA LEU A 22 -5.55 5.12 3.97
C LEU A 22 -5.12 6.42 4.67
N TYR A 23 -5.98 7.42 4.59
CA TYR A 23 -5.79 8.70 5.24
C TYR A 23 -7.04 9.03 6.07
N GLY A 24 -6.85 9.16 7.37
CA GLY A 24 -7.89 9.55 8.32
C GLY A 24 -8.02 11.06 8.43
N GLU A 25 -9.24 11.58 8.61
CA GLU A 25 -9.49 13.03 8.76
C GLU A 25 -8.76 13.63 9.96
N LYS A 26 -8.64 12.86 11.06
CA LYS A 26 -7.97 13.28 12.29
C LYS A 26 -6.54 12.76 12.38
N THR A 27 -6.31 11.55 11.90
CA THR A 27 -5.06 10.80 12.13
C THR A 27 -4.10 10.83 10.96
N GLY A 28 -4.52 11.27 9.77
CA GLY A 28 -3.69 11.31 8.58
C GLY A 28 -3.33 9.92 8.08
N HIS A 29 -2.10 9.73 7.55
CA HIS A 29 -1.66 8.43 7.05
C HIS A 29 -1.25 7.49 8.20
N SER A 30 -2.23 6.91 8.87
CA SER A 30 -2.06 6.07 10.06
C SER A 30 -2.35 4.59 9.82
N VAL A 31 -3.03 4.24 8.72
CA VAL A 31 -3.46 2.87 8.40
C VAL A 31 -3.06 2.48 6.98
N GLU A 32 -2.62 1.23 6.82
CA GLU A 32 -2.37 0.61 5.51
C GLU A 32 -2.96 -0.80 5.47
N ILE A 33 -3.54 -1.19 4.33
CA ILE A 33 -4.05 -2.54 4.09
C ILE A 33 -3.22 -3.18 2.99
N SER A 34 -2.66 -4.36 3.25
CA SER A 34 -1.86 -5.16 2.30
C SER A 34 -2.61 -6.45 1.96
N PRO A 35 -3.49 -6.45 0.94
CA PRO A 35 -4.33 -7.61 0.61
C PRO A 35 -3.51 -8.86 0.27
N TYR A 36 -2.38 -8.68 -0.42
CA TYR A 36 -1.48 -9.78 -0.79
C TYR A 36 -0.89 -10.53 0.40
N LEU A 37 -0.93 -9.97 1.62
CA LEU A 37 -0.56 -10.62 2.89
C LEU A 37 -1.74 -10.86 3.83
N ASN A 38 -2.95 -10.43 3.45
CA ASN A 38 -4.11 -10.34 4.34
C ASN A 38 -3.81 -9.56 5.64
N TRP A 39 -3.04 -8.47 5.53
CA TRP A 39 -2.60 -7.67 6.67
C TRP A 39 -3.23 -6.28 6.70
N MET A 40 -3.54 -5.82 7.91
CA MET A 40 -3.81 -4.42 8.22
C MET A 40 -2.72 -3.93 9.20
N ARG A 41 -2.13 -2.78 8.92
CA ARG A 41 -1.06 -2.20 9.75
C ARG A 41 -1.43 -0.80 10.17
N THR A 42 -1.13 -0.49 11.42
CA THR A 42 -1.21 0.86 11.97
C THR A 42 0.20 1.42 12.16
N LYS A 43 0.31 2.75 12.14
CA LYS A 43 1.54 3.48 12.45
C LYS A 43 1.19 4.84 13.05
N LYS A 44 2.19 5.51 13.62
CA LYS A 44 2.02 6.92 14.00
C LYS A 44 1.69 7.72 12.74
N GLY A 45 0.50 8.31 12.71
CA GLY A 45 0.05 9.18 11.64
C GLY A 45 0.48 10.63 11.87
N ASN A 46 -0.33 11.56 11.37
CA ASN A 46 -0.04 13.00 11.32
C ASN A 46 -0.94 13.83 12.25
N GLN A 47 -1.51 13.20 13.29
CA GLN A 47 -2.52 13.83 14.14
C GLN A 47 -2.10 15.19 14.70
N GLN A 48 -0.89 15.31 15.25
CA GLN A 48 -0.37 16.57 15.82
C GLN A 48 -0.29 17.70 14.76
N ASP A 49 0.11 17.36 13.53
CA ASP A 49 0.20 18.34 12.44
C ASP A 49 -1.19 18.71 11.91
N ILE A 50 -2.12 17.75 11.88
CA ILE A 50 -3.52 17.99 11.49
C ILE A 50 -4.20 18.91 12.50
N GLU A 51 -4.04 18.66 13.80
CA GLU A 51 -4.51 19.53 14.88
C GLU A 51 -3.91 20.94 14.79
N ALA A 52 -2.69 21.07 14.27
CA ALA A 52 -2.04 22.35 13.99
C ALA A 52 -2.46 23.00 12.65
N GLY A 53 -3.50 22.50 11.97
CA GLY A 53 -4.03 23.07 10.73
C GLY A 53 -3.25 22.69 9.47
N LYS A 54 -2.38 21.67 9.51
CA LYS A 54 -1.49 21.29 8.40
C LYS A 54 -1.97 20.07 7.61
N ALA A 55 -3.26 19.72 7.64
CA ALA A 55 -3.81 18.56 6.93
C ALA A 55 -3.43 18.53 5.43
N ASN A 56 -3.52 19.67 4.74
CA ASN A 56 -3.12 19.76 3.32
C ASN A 56 -1.63 19.48 3.10
N GLN A 57 -0.77 19.91 4.04
CA GLN A 57 0.67 19.67 3.92
C GLN A 57 0.97 18.19 4.13
N THR A 58 0.39 17.57 5.15
CA THR A 58 0.65 16.15 5.46
C THR A 58 0.12 15.21 4.36
N ALA A 59 -0.98 15.58 3.69
CA ALA A 59 -1.44 14.87 2.49
C ALA A 59 -0.48 15.03 1.29
N LYS A 60 0.09 16.22 1.07
CA LYS A 60 1.13 16.44 0.05
C LYS A 60 2.40 15.66 0.37
N ASP A 61 2.84 15.71 1.62
CA ASP A 61 4.03 15.00 2.10
C ASP A 61 3.89 13.50 1.94
N PHE A 62 2.68 12.96 2.16
CA PHE A 62 2.40 11.56 1.86
C PHE A 62 2.79 11.20 0.43
N ILE A 63 2.39 12.00 -0.58
CA ILE A 63 2.72 11.71 -1.98
C ILE A 63 4.20 11.99 -2.26
N ALA A 64 4.71 13.13 -1.81
CA ALA A 64 6.04 13.63 -2.14
C ALA A 64 7.17 12.79 -1.53
N LEU A 65 6.94 12.19 -0.36
CA LEU A 65 7.95 11.43 0.40
C LEU A 65 7.85 9.92 0.17
N GLN A 66 7.13 9.46 -0.86
CA GLN A 66 7.12 8.04 -1.21
C GLN A 66 8.50 7.60 -1.69
N ASP A 67 8.92 6.43 -1.22
CA ASP A 67 10.14 5.74 -1.65
C ASP A 67 9.74 4.58 -2.58
N PRO A 68 9.99 4.68 -3.90
CA PRO A 68 9.64 3.64 -4.85
C PRO A 68 10.20 2.25 -4.52
N GLU A 69 11.38 2.17 -3.90
CA GLU A 69 11.97 0.87 -3.54
C GLU A 69 11.18 0.17 -2.43
N ARG A 70 10.49 0.93 -1.58
CA ARG A 70 9.64 0.43 -0.50
C ARG A 70 8.22 0.12 -0.95
N LEU A 71 7.85 0.52 -2.16
CA LEU A 71 6.56 0.20 -2.77
C LEU A 71 6.55 -1.19 -3.43
N ASP A 72 7.72 -1.80 -3.64
CA ASP A 72 7.84 -3.08 -4.33
C ASP A 72 7.91 -4.29 -3.38
N ILE A 73 7.46 -5.45 -3.86
CA ILE A 73 7.63 -6.73 -3.20
C ILE A 73 8.93 -7.35 -3.69
N LYS A 74 9.81 -7.69 -2.74
CA LYS A 74 11.05 -8.41 -3.03
C LYS A 74 10.83 -9.92 -3.03
N ASN A 75 11.41 -10.61 -4.00
CA ASN A 75 11.43 -12.07 -4.05
C ASN A 75 12.34 -12.68 -2.95
N ASN A 76 12.44 -14.01 -2.90
CA ASN A 76 13.25 -14.70 -1.89
C ASN A 76 14.76 -14.37 -1.97
N GLN A 77 15.25 -13.87 -3.11
CA GLN A 77 16.61 -13.37 -3.32
C GLN A 77 16.75 -11.86 -3.09
N LYS A 78 15.75 -11.22 -2.45
CA LYS A 78 15.67 -9.79 -2.17
C LYS A 78 15.66 -8.89 -3.42
N LYS A 79 15.32 -9.42 -4.60
CA LYS A 79 15.19 -8.63 -5.84
C LYS A 79 13.77 -8.09 -6.02
N PRO A 80 13.60 -6.85 -6.51
CA PRO A 80 12.30 -6.26 -6.82
C PRO A 80 11.53 -7.09 -7.86
N LEU A 81 10.22 -7.23 -7.69
CA LEU A 81 9.35 -7.99 -8.60
C LEU A 81 8.65 -7.10 -9.62
N PHE A 82 8.46 -5.81 -9.35
CA PHE A 82 7.69 -4.92 -10.21
C PHE A 82 8.27 -4.81 -11.64
N PRO A 83 9.60 -4.62 -11.84
CA PRO A 83 10.15 -4.57 -13.20
C PRO A 83 9.92 -5.88 -13.98
N ALA A 84 9.96 -7.03 -13.29
CA ALA A 84 9.72 -8.32 -13.92
C ALA A 84 8.23 -8.54 -14.23
N ALA A 85 7.33 -8.12 -13.32
CA ALA A 85 5.89 -8.16 -13.52
C ALA A 85 5.47 -7.29 -14.70
N LEU A 86 5.93 -6.03 -14.73
CA LEU A 86 5.70 -5.10 -15.83
C LEU A 86 6.18 -5.64 -17.17
N LYS A 87 7.36 -6.27 -17.20
CA LYS A 87 7.89 -6.88 -18.44
C LYS A 87 7.04 -8.06 -18.93
N LYS A 88 6.47 -8.86 -18.02
CA LYS A 88 5.74 -10.09 -18.37
C LYS A 88 4.26 -9.83 -18.68
N HIS A 89 3.62 -8.94 -17.93
CA HIS A 89 2.17 -8.70 -17.98
C HIS A 89 1.81 -7.37 -18.66
N GLY A 90 2.76 -6.46 -18.86
CA GLY A 90 2.49 -5.11 -19.34
C GLY A 90 2.00 -4.18 -18.22
N PRO A 91 1.74 -2.90 -18.53
CA PRO A 91 1.24 -1.94 -17.55
C PRO A 91 -0.18 -2.28 -17.08
N LEU A 92 -0.48 -1.97 -15.82
CA LEU A 92 -1.81 -2.14 -15.23
C LEU A 92 -2.78 -1.05 -15.70
N ASN A 93 -4.04 -1.42 -15.92
CA ASN A 93 -5.14 -0.48 -16.02
C ASN A 93 -5.48 0.13 -14.63
N ALA A 94 -6.29 1.18 -14.63
CA ALA A 94 -6.64 1.92 -13.41
C ALA A 94 -7.35 1.04 -12.35
N ASP A 95 -8.01 -0.02 -12.77
CA ASP A 95 -8.74 -0.98 -11.94
C ASP A 95 -7.94 -2.26 -11.60
N GLU A 96 -6.75 -2.43 -12.18
CA GLU A 96 -5.95 -3.64 -12.04
C GLU A 96 -4.83 -3.55 -10.98
N VAL A 97 -4.43 -4.71 -10.49
CA VAL A 97 -3.24 -4.92 -9.63
C VAL A 97 -2.57 -6.23 -10.02
N TYR A 98 -1.27 -6.36 -9.77
CA TYR A 98 -0.59 -7.66 -9.84
C TYR A 98 -0.95 -8.52 -8.63
N GLY A 99 -1.50 -9.70 -8.90
CA GLY A 99 -1.90 -10.68 -7.88
C GLY A 99 -0.90 -11.82 -7.77
N PHE A 100 -0.89 -12.52 -6.63
CA PHE A 100 -0.21 -13.82 -6.51
C PHE A 100 -1.21 -14.96 -6.59
N ALA A 101 -0.97 -15.93 -7.46
CA ALA A 101 -1.70 -17.19 -7.58
C ALA A 101 -0.72 -18.37 -7.40
N PRO A 102 -0.82 -19.15 -6.30
CA PRO A 102 -1.72 -18.97 -5.15
C PRO A 102 -1.34 -17.74 -4.29
N PHE A 103 -2.30 -17.23 -3.52
CA PHE A 103 -2.10 -16.09 -2.63
C PHE A 103 -0.97 -16.35 -1.62
N LEU A 104 -0.17 -15.32 -1.29
CA LEU A 104 0.96 -15.48 -0.36
C LEU A 104 0.50 -15.92 1.04
N PHE A 105 -0.63 -15.40 1.52
CA PHE A 105 -1.19 -15.81 2.83
C PHE A 105 -1.73 -17.25 2.85
N MET A 106 -1.84 -17.90 1.69
CA MET A 106 -2.22 -19.32 1.53
C MET A 106 -1.03 -20.21 1.15
N GLY A 107 0.20 -19.77 1.42
CA GLY A 107 1.42 -20.54 1.13
C GLY A 107 2.01 -20.29 -0.27
N GLY A 108 1.52 -19.28 -0.99
CA GLY A 108 2.11 -18.85 -2.26
C GLY A 108 3.53 -18.30 -2.11
N GLU A 109 4.34 -18.50 -3.14
CA GLU A 109 5.72 -18.03 -3.17
C GLU A 109 5.87 -16.74 -3.98
N LYS A 110 6.79 -15.88 -3.54
CA LYS A 110 7.16 -14.62 -4.20
C LYS A 110 7.98 -14.84 -5.47
N LYS A 111 7.37 -15.46 -6.49
CA LYS A 111 7.99 -15.80 -7.78
C LYS A 111 7.22 -15.15 -8.92
N ILE A 112 7.93 -14.65 -9.93
CA ILE A 112 7.33 -14.02 -11.12
C ILE A 112 6.36 -14.94 -11.88
N LYS A 113 6.59 -16.25 -11.84
CA LYS A 113 5.70 -17.23 -12.47
C LYS A 113 4.34 -17.36 -11.76
N ASN A 114 4.26 -16.96 -10.49
CA ASN A 114 3.04 -16.99 -9.67
C ASN A 114 2.33 -15.62 -9.67
N ILE A 115 2.78 -14.66 -10.48
CA ILE A 115 2.11 -13.38 -10.64
C ILE A 115 1.19 -13.46 -11.85
N GLU A 116 -0.02 -12.94 -11.66
CA GLU A 116 -1.08 -12.76 -12.66
C GLU A 116 -1.40 -11.27 -12.85
#